data_AF-A0A931GC48-F1
#
_entry.id   AF-A0A931GC48-F1
#
_cell.length_a   1.000
_cell.length_b   1.000
_cell.length_c   1.000
_cell.angle_alpha   90.00
_cell.angle_beta   90.00
_cell.angle_gamma   90.00
#
_symmetry.space_group_name_H-M   'P 1'
#
loop_
_entity.id
_entity.type
_entity.pdbx_description
1 polymer ?
#
loop_
_entity_poly.entity_id
_entity_poly.type
_entity_poly.pdbx_seq_one_letter_code
_entity_poly.pdbx_strand_id
1 'polypeptide(L)'
;MVEYLNAMSGPATSIIAVSYSRMKDQGTEILMPRIYGEELAEAKSAPHAGRQTTWSVDTYRSWLASNSPSSLDKFEHFLAHAAAAGLSFHGSTTIVPTGTFGIFDRDNTRLGTVSLISYTSKNTSLELDFYRASRLEPQQVAAIAGLSSLPARIAAIPGMEEAGILMSSSGFANRKNTLLSELTDESIRQLVEVLAALRL
;
A
#
# COMPACT_ATOMS: atom_id res chain seq x y z
N MET A 1 -2.36 -21.53 -15.91
CA MET A 1 -1.25 -22.48 -15.72
C MET A 1 -0.16 -21.73 -14.97
N VAL A 2 0.17 -22.15 -13.76
CA VAL A 2 1.29 -21.57 -12.99
C VAL A 2 2.45 -22.55 -13.17
N GLU A 3 3.49 -22.13 -13.88
CA GLU A 3 4.71 -22.94 -14.03
C GLU A 3 5.60 -22.74 -12.81
N TYR A 4 5.91 -23.84 -12.11
CA TYR A 4 6.88 -23.85 -11.03
C TYR A 4 8.26 -24.17 -11.62
N LEU A 5 9.15 -23.19 -11.64
CA LEU A 5 10.55 -23.39 -11.97
C LEU A 5 11.28 -23.98 -10.76
N ASN A 6 11.51 -25.29 -10.79
CA ASN A 6 12.39 -26.02 -9.87
C ASN A 6 13.87 -25.79 -10.24
N ALA A 7 14.30 -24.52 -10.31
CA ALA A 7 15.71 -24.16 -10.50
C ALA A 7 16.15 -23.30 -9.32
N MET A 8 17.27 -23.69 -8.67
CA MET A 8 17.80 -23.00 -7.48
C MET A 8 17.86 -21.49 -7.72
N SER A 9 16.96 -20.77 -7.06
CA SER A 9 16.84 -19.31 -7.15
C SER A 9 17.97 -18.70 -6.33
N GLY A 10 19.02 -18.24 -6.99
CA GLY A 10 20.07 -17.45 -6.37
C GLY A 10 19.63 -15.99 -6.17
N PRO A 11 20.43 -15.17 -5.46
CA PRO A 11 20.14 -13.74 -5.21
C PRO A 11 20.05 -12.85 -6.46
N ALA A 12 20.31 -13.40 -7.65
CA ALA A 12 20.20 -12.74 -8.95
C ALA A 12 18.92 -13.14 -9.73
N THR A 13 18.00 -13.91 -9.13
CA THR A 13 16.78 -14.38 -9.79
C THR A 13 15.57 -13.52 -9.42
N SER A 14 15.04 -12.77 -10.40
CA SER A 14 13.79 -12.02 -10.25
C SER A 14 12.61 -12.86 -10.75
N ILE A 15 11.54 -12.94 -9.96
CA ILE A 15 10.32 -13.70 -10.32
C ILE A 15 9.24 -12.70 -10.72
N ILE A 16 8.89 -12.67 -12.00
CA ILE A 16 7.82 -11.82 -12.52
C ILE A 16 6.54 -12.66 -12.65
N ALA A 17 5.48 -12.25 -11.96
CA ALA A 17 4.15 -12.82 -12.18
C ALA A 17 3.44 -12.02 -13.29
N VAL A 18 3.11 -12.67 -14.39
CA VAL A 18 2.36 -12.05 -15.50
C VAL A 18 1.03 -12.78 -15.67
N SER A 19 -0.06 -12.02 -15.66
CA SER A 19 -1.39 -12.52 -16.01
C SER A 19 -1.68 -12.20 -17.47
N TYR A 20 -2.05 -13.20 -18.27
CA TYR A 20 -2.42 -13.04 -19.68
C TYR A 20 -3.92 -13.25 -19.86
N SER A 21 -4.56 -12.38 -20.65
CA SER A 21 -5.91 -12.63 -21.18
C SER A 21 -5.83 -13.19 -22.59
N ARG A 22 -6.61 -14.24 -22.85
CA ARG A 22 -6.68 -14.92 -24.15
C ARG A 22 -7.71 -14.22 -25.03
N MET A 23 -7.30 -13.77 -26.22
CA MET A 23 -8.19 -13.30 -27.28
C MET A 23 -7.97 -14.16 -28.53
N LYS A 24 -9.04 -14.49 -29.24
CA LYS A 24 -8.94 -15.14 -30.56
C LYS A 24 -9.51 -14.20 -31.60
N ASP A 25 -8.71 -13.87 -32.60
CA ASP A 25 -9.14 -13.11 -33.77
C ASP A 25 -8.68 -13.81 -35.05
N GLN A 26 -9.62 -14.05 -35.97
CA GLN A 26 -9.40 -14.71 -37.27
C GLN A 26 -8.50 -15.96 -37.23
N GLY A 27 -8.67 -16.81 -36.20
CA GLY A 27 -7.90 -18.05 -36.05
C GLY A 27 -6.52 -17.87 -35.41
N THR A 28 -6.11 -16.64 -35.11
CA THR A 28 -4.89 -16.33 -34.36
C THR A 28 -5.23 -16.15 -32.89
N GLU A 29 -4.47 -16.81 -32.03
CA GLU A 29 -4.58 -16.64 -30.59
C GLU A 29 -3.58 -15.58 -30.12
N ILE A 30 -4.11 -14.51 -29.51
CA ILE A 30 -3.33 -13.39 -28.99
C ILE A 30 -3.43 -13.44 -27.46
N LEU A 31 -2.28 -13.60 -26.81
CA LEU A 31 -2.14 -13.49 -25.37
C LEU A 31 -1.78 -12.04 -25.03
N MET A 32 -2.73 -11.29 -24.49
CA MET A 32 -2.48 -9.91 -24.05
C MET A 32 -2.11 -9.89 -22.57
N PRO A 33 -0.92 -9.38 -22.19
CA PRO A 33 -0.56 -9.22 -20.79
C PRO A 33 -1.48 -8.16 -20.16
N ARG A 34 -2.11 -8.50 -19.04
CA ARG A 34 -2.99 -7.58 -18.29
C ARG A 34 -2.34 -6.99 -17.05
N ILE A 35 -1.33 -7.64 -16.49
CA ILE A 35 -0.68 -7.22 -15.24
C ILE A 35 0.83 -7.40 -15.38
N TYR A 36 1.56 -6.30 -15.20
CA TYR A 36 3.01 -6.33 -14.97
C TYR A 36 3.24 -6.45 -13.46
N GLY A 37 3.65 -7.64 -13.00
CA GLY A 37 4.06 -7.87 -11.61
C GLY A 37 5.47 -7.36 -11.31
N GLU A 38 5.84 -6.16 -11.79
CA GLU A 38 7.17 -5.57 -11.54
C GLU A 38 7.39 -5.40 -10.02
N GLU A 39 6.33 -5.06 -9.27
CA GLU A 39 6.34 -4.94 -7.81
C GLU A 39 6.71 -6.26 -7.07
N LEU A 40 6.40 -7.42 -7.66
CA LEU A 40 6.68 -8.73 -7.04
C LEU A 40 8.09 -9.26 -7.36
N ALA A 41 8.65 -8.83 -8.50
CA ALA A 41 9.95 -9.29 -8.96
C ALA A 41 11.12 -8.66 -8.20
N GLU A 42 10.98 -7.39 -7.79
CA GLU A 42 12.02 -6.68 -7.04
C GLU A 42 11.91 -6.89 -5.52
N ALA A 43 10.74 -7.29 -5.00
CA ALA A 43 10.56 -7.62 -3.58
C ALA A 43 11.46 -8.78 -3.08
N LYS A 44 12.05 -9.56 -4.00
CA LYS A 44 13.01 -10.65 -3.70
C LYS A 44 14.44 -10.36 -4.14
N SER A 45 14.76 -9.16 -4.61
CA SER A 45 16.15 -8.77 -4.83
C SER A 45 16.86 -8.71 -3.47
N ALA A 46 18.07 -9.27 -3.40
CA ALA A 46 18.81 -9.56 -2.18
C ALA A 46 18.78 -8.41 -1.14
N PRO A 47 18.83 -8.70 0.17
CA PRO A 47 18.93 -7.66 1.17
C PRO A 47 20.14 -6.81 0.83
N HIS A 48 19.92 -5.55 0.45
CA HIS A 48 20.98 -4.57 0.44
C HIS A 48 21.60 -4.63 1.84
N ALA A 49 22.91 -4.84 1.92
CA ALA A 49 23.69 -4.69 3.15
C ALA A 49 23.70 -3.20 3.58
N GLY A 50 22.53 -2.60 3.66
CA GLY A 50 22.31 -1.22 4.01
C GLY A 50 22.24 -1.08 5.52
N ARG A 51 22.87 -0.04 6.04
CA ARG A 51 22.74 0.34 7.44
C ARG A 51 21.27 0.68 7.72
N GLN A 52 20.72 0.11 8.79
CA GLN A 52 19.40 0.51 9.26
C GLN A 52 19.40 2.01 9.58
N THR A 53 18.36 2.70 9.13
CA THR A 53 18.16 4.13 9.35
C THR A 53 16.84 4.31 10.08
N THR A 54 16.82 5.19 11.09
CA THR A 54 15.57 5.62 11.71
C THR A 54 14.91 6.67 10.83
N TRP A 55 13.83 6.30 10.16
CA TRP A 55 13.10 7.14 9.22
C TRP A 55 12.14 8.08 9.93
N SER A 56 12.69 9.03 10.70
CA SER A 56 11.91 10.16 11.22
C SER A 56 11.22 10.93 10.09
N VAL A 57 10.23 11.76 10.42
CA VAL A 57 9.56 12.63 9.43
C VAL A 57 10.59 13.42 8.62
N ASP A 58 11.56 14.04 9.29
CA ASP A 58 12.57 14.87 8.64
C ASP A 58 13.53 14.02 7.79
N THR A 59 13.97 12.87 8.30
CA THR A 59 14.84 11.94 7.55
C THR A 59 14.13 11.44 6.28
N TYR A 60 12.86 11.07 6.39
CA TYR A 60 12.06 10.58 5.26
C TYR A 60 11.81 11.69 4.24
N ARG A 61 11.46 12.90 4.69
CA ARG A 61 11.31 14.10 3.86
C ARG A 61 12.59 14.41 3.07
N SER A 62 13.75 14.44 3.74
CA SER A 62 15.03 14.70 3.07
C SER A 62 15.36 13.63 2.03
N TRP A 63 15.00 12.37 2.30
CA TRP A 63 15.19 11.29 1.35
C TRP A 63 14.29 11.46 0.11
N LEU A 64 13.00 11.79 0.30
CA LEU A 64 12.07 12.06 -0.81
C LEU A 64 12.58 13.19 -1.70
N ALA A 65 13.01 14.31 -1.11
CA ALA A 65 13.54 15.45 -1.87
C ALA A 65 14.69 15.06 -2.81
N SER A 66 15.51 14.07 -2.42
CA SER A 66 16.68 13.62 -3.19
C SER A 66 16.37 12.49 -4.17
N ASN A 67 15.42 11.62 -3.86
CA ASN A 67 15.22 10.33 -4.55
C ASN A 67 13.85 10.23 -5.25
N SER A 68 12.80 10.76 -4.64
CA SER A 68 11.43 10.73 -5.18
C SER A 68 10.76 12.12 -5.05
N PRO A 69 11.30 13.14 -5.74
CA PRO A 69 10.82 14.52 -5.60
C PRO A 69 9.35 14.67 -6.02
N SER A 70 8.86 13.84 -6.95
CA SER A 70 7.45 13.79 -7.34
C SER A 70 6.50 13.36 -6.22
N SER A 71 7.01 12.68 -5.19
CA SER A 71 6.23 12.23 -4.03
C SER A 71 6.31 13.21 -2.85
N LEU A 72 7.19 14.22 -2.89
CA LEU A 72 7.45 15.11 -1.76
C LEU A 72 6.22 15.95 -1.41
N ASP A 73 5.63 16.64 -2.38
CA ASP A 73 4.46 17.49 -2.13
C ASP A 73 3.27 16.66 -1.64
N LYS A 74 3.09 15.45 -2.19
CA LYS A 74 2.07 14.49 -1.77
C LYS A 74 2.29 14.02 -0.33
N PHE A 75 3.54 13.80 0.04
CA PHE A 75 3.91 13.45 1.41
C PHE A 75 3.60 14.57 2.39
N GLU A 76 3.97 15.82 2.09
CA GLU A 76 3.64 16.96 2.95
C GLU A 76 2.13 17.15 3.07
N HIS A 77 1.40 16.99 1.97
CA HIS A 77 -0.06 17.08 1.97
C HIS A 77 -0.69 15.99 2.85
N PHE A 78 -0.20 14.75 2.73
CA PHE A 78 -0.64 13.64 3.56
C PHE A 78 -0.36 13.91 5.04
N LEU A 79 0.84 14.38 5.39
CA LEU A 79 1.21 14.72 6.77
C LEU A 79 0.30 15.81 7.36
N ALA A 80 0.04 16.87 6.61
CA ALA A 80 -0.80 17.98 7.06
C ALA A 80 -2.23 17.51 7.37
N HIS A 81 -2.84 16.76 6.45
CA HIS A 81 -4.18 16.22 6.67
C HIS A 81 -4.23 15.16 7.77
N ALA A 82 -3.24 14.27 7.83
CA ALA A 82 -3.15 13.26 8.87
C ALA A 82 -3.05 13.91 10.25
N ALA A 83 -2.18 14.91 10.42
CA ALA A 83 -2.02 15.64 11.67
C ALA A 83 -3.32 16.35 12.08
N ALA A 84 -4.00 17.02 11.14
CA ALA A 84 -5.28 17.67 11.39
C ALA A 84 -6.38 16.68 11.81
N ALA A 85 -6.33 15.44 11.30
CA ALA A 85 -7.22 14.34 11.66
C ALA A 85 -6.74 13.53 12.89
N GLY A 86 -5.68 13.98 13.56
CA GLY A 86 -5.10 13.33 14.74
C GLY A 86 -4.33 12.03 14.45
N LEU A 87 -4.09 11.67 13.18
CA LEU A 87 -3.23 10.55 12.79
C LEU A 87 -1.77 10.97 12.87
N SER A 88 -0.96 10.17 13.54
CA SER A 88 0.47 10.47 13.77
C SER A 88 1.36 9.64 12.85
N PHE A 89 2.38 10.29 12.29
CA PHE A 89 3.43 9.61 11.56
C PHE A 89 4.41 8.94 12.54
N HIS A 90 4.71 7.68 12.27
CA HIS A 90 5.68 6.88 13.00
C HIS A 90 6.75 6.37 12.04
N GLY A 91 7.97 6.85 12.25
CA GLY A 91 9.15 6.33 11.59
C GLY A 91 9.52 4.94 12.09
N SER A 92 10.05 4.11 11.20
CA SER A 92 10.61 2.81 11.56
C SER A 92 12.13 2.79 11.39
N THR A 93 12.81 1.92 12.15
CA THR A 93 14.25 1.69 11.96
C THR A 93 14.43 0.52 10.99
N THR A 94 14.58 0.86 9.71
CA THR A 94 14.60 -0.10 8.60
C THR A 94 15.67 0.29 7.59
N ILE A 95 16.03 -0.66 6.72
CA ILE A 95 16.95 -0.37 5.60
C ILE A 95 16.23 0.47 4.55
N VAL A 96 14.98 0.11 4.26
CA VAL A 96 14.12 0.78 3.29
C VAL A 96 13.48 2.01 3.92
N PRO A 97 13.41 3.16 3.22
CA PRO A 97 12.62 4.31 3.65
C PRO A 97 11.19 3.89 3.93
N THR A 98 10.76 4.05 5.19
CA THR A 98 9.41 3.66 5.60
C THR A 98 8.87 4.56 6.70
N GLY A 99 7.68 5.09 6.45
CA GLY A 99 6.86 5.82 7.40
C GLY A 99 5.50 5.17 7.55
N THR A 100 4.91 5.22 8.74
CA THR A 100 3.61 4.55 8.99
C THR A 100 2.66 5.43 9.79
N PHE A 101 1.36 5.24 9.57
CA PHE A 101 0.27 5.80 10.36
C PHE A 101 -0.53 4.63 10.93
N GLY A 102 -0.59 4.52 12.25
CA GLY A 102 -1.42 3.51 12.90
C GLY A 102 -2.89 3.89 12.81
N ILE A 103 -3.73 2.97 12.37
CA ILE A 103 -5.18 3.16 12.34
C ILE A 103 -5.80 2.39 13.49
N PHE A 104 -6.49 3.11 14.35
CA PHE A 104 -7.08 2.60 15.59
C PHE A 104 -8.59 2.83 15.58
N ASP A 105 -9.33 2.03 16.33
CA ASP A 105 -10.72 2.35 16.65
C ASP A 105 -10.79 3.36 17.82
N ARG A 106 -12.02 3.66 18.26
CA ARG A 106 -12.29 4.52 19.40
C ARG A 106 -11.75 3.98 20.73
N ASP A 107 -11.68 2.66 20.87
CA ASP A 107 -11.16 1.97 22.06
C ASP A 107 -9.64 1.81 22.03
N ASN A 108 -8.97 2.47 21.08
CA ASN A 108 -7.53 2.43 20.85
C ASN A 108 -6.99 1.03 20.46
N THR A 109 -7.86 0.18 19.91
CA THR A 109 -7.49 -1.09 19.29
C THR A 109 -6.98 -0.84 17.88
N ARG A 110 -5.79 -1.37 17.56
CA ARG A 110 -5.20 -1.19 16.22
C ARG A 110 -5.92 -2.05 15.18
N LEU A 111 -6.58 -1.40 14.24
CA LEU A 111 -7.29 -2.01 13.11
C LEU A 111 -6.35 -2.27 11.93
N GLY A 112 -5.38 -1.37 11.71
CA GLY A 112 -4.52 -1.43 10.54
C GLY A 112 -3.38 -0.42 10.57
N THR A 113 -2.75 -0.26 9.42
CA THR A 113 -1.63 0.64 9.18
C THR A 113 -1.73 1.19 7.76
N VAL A 114 -1.46 2.48 7.61
CA VAL A 114 -1.10 3.05 6.32
C VAL A 114 0.41 3.24 6.29
N SER A 115 1.08 2.70 5.30
CA SER A 115 2.53 2.79 5.17
C SER A 115 2.90 3.56 3.91
N LEU A 116 3.89 4.45 4.02
CA LEU A 116 4.59 5.06 2.90
C LEU A 116 5.95 4.39 2.81
N ILE A 117 6.18 3.64 1.74
CA ILE A 117 7.35 2.77 1.58
C ILE A 117 7.97 3.04 0.21
N SER A 118 9.28 3.27 0.18
CA SER A 118 10.02 3.44 -1.08
C SER A 118 10.86 2.20 -1.36
N TYR A 119 10.24 1.20 -2.01
CA TYR A 119 10.93 -0.07 -2.36
C TYR A 119 12.05 0.13 -3.39
N THR A 120 11.93 1.17 -4.22
CA THR A 120 12.95 1.55 -5.20
C THR A 120 13.41 2.99 -4.95
N SER A 121 14.55 3.36 -5.54
CA SER A 121 15.10 4.71 -5.38
C SER A 121 14.29 5.82 -6.05
N LYS A 122 13.19 5.51 -6.75
CA LYS A 122 12.46 6.50 -7.56
C LYS A 122 11.01 6.70 -7.14
N ASN A 123 10.41 5.68 -6.53
CA ASN A 123 8.98 5.65 -6.27
C ASN A 123 8.67 5.42 -4.79
N THR A 124 7.62 6.09 -4.32
CA THR A 124 7.06 5.87 -2.99
C THR A 124 5.66 5.29 -3.15
N SER A 125 5.43 4.13 -2.55
CA SER A 125 4.16 3.45 -2.52
C SER A 125 3.42 3.77 -1.22
N LEU A 126 2.12 3.99 -1.32
CA LEU A 126 1.17 3.96 -0.22
C LEU A 126 0.59 2.55 -0.14
N GLU A 127 0.73 1.92 1.03
CA GLU A 127 0.22 0.57 1.32
C GLU A 127 -0.84 0.67 2.42
N LEU A 128 -2.00 0.05 2.19
CA LEU A 128 -3.04 -0.13 3.20
C LEU A 128 -2.99 -1.56 3.74
N ASP A 129 -2.63 -1.72 5.01
CA ASP A 129 -2.59 -3.01 5.70
C ASP A 129 -3.63 -3.05 6.83
N PHE A 130 -4.74 -3.76 6.57
CA PHE A 130 -5.80 -4.02 7.54
C PHE A 130 -5.88 -5.51 7.92
N TYR A 131 -4.77 -6.25 7.81
CA TYR A 131 -4.73 -7.67 8.13
C TYR A 131 -5.16 -7.97 9.58
N ARG A 132 -5.04 -7.02 10.51
CA ARG A 132 -5.58 -7.17 11.87
C ARG A 132 -7.11 -7.20 11.88
N ALA A 133 -7.77 -6.38 11.06
CA ALA A 133 -9.22 -6.38 10.90
C ALA A 133 -9.74 -7.70 10.30
N SER A 134 -8.96 -8.39 9.47
CA SER A 134 -9.35 -9.71 8.92
C SER A 134 -9.45 -10.83 9.96
N ARG A 135 -8.86 -10.60 11.14
CA ARG A 135 -8.88 -11.55 12.27
C ARG A 135 -9.97 -11.24 13.30
N LEU A 136 -10.79 -10.23 13.06
CA LEU A 136 -11.91 -9.89 13.94
C LEU A 136 -13.11 -10.78 13.64
N GLU A 137 -13.82 -11.17 14.69
CA GLU A 137 -15.09 -11.87 14.55
C GLU A 137 -16.17 -10.93 13.98
N PRO A 138 -17.19 -11.45 13.28
CA PRO A 138 -18.25 -10.63 12.67
C PRO A 138 -18.94 -9.67 13.65
N GLN A 139 -19.12 -10.07 14.91
CA GLN A 139 -19.71 -9.19 15.93
C GLN A 139 -18.79 -8.02 16.29
N GLN A 140 -17.46 -8.23 16.30
CA GLN A 140 -16.48 -7.18 16.55
C GLN A 140 -16.43 -6.20 15.37
N VAL A 141 -16.46 -6.70 14.14
CA VAL A 141 -16.52 -5.86 12.94
C VAL A 141 -17.77 -4.97 12.94
N ALA A 142 -18.93 -5.52 13.33
CA ALA A 142 -20.17 -4.77 13.43
C ALA A 142 -20.16 -3.72 14.56
N ALA A 143 -19.39 -3.95 15.63
CA ALA A 143 -19.25 -3.00 16.74
C ALA A 143 -18.37 -1.79 16.39
N ILE A 144 -17.44 -1.93 15.44
CA ILE A 144 -16.53 -0.86 15.04
C ILE A 144 -17.21 0.00 13.96
N ALA A 145 -17.53 1.25 14.33
CA ALA A 145 -18.21 2.18 13.46
C ALA A 145 -17.45 2.39 12.14
N GLY A 146 -18.15 2.20 11.01
CA GLY A 146 -17.60 2.43 9.67
C GLY A 146 -16.61 1.37 9.16
N LEU A 147 -16.24 0.36 9.94
CA LEU A 147 -15.30 -0.67 9.49
C LEU A 147 -15.89 -1.54 8.37
N SER A 148 -17.16 -1.95 8.49
CA SER A 148 -17.83 -2.77 7.47
C SER A 148 -17.99 -2.05 6.12
N SER A 149 -18.11 -0.72 6.12
CA SER A 149 -18.22 0.10 4.91
C SER A 149 -16.87 0.65 4.42
N LEU A 150 -15.79 0.44 5.18
CA LEU A 150 -14.45 0.94 4.86
C LEU A 150 -13.98 0.55 3.45
N PRO A 151 -14.09 -0.71 2.99
CA PRO A 151 -13.63 -1.08 1.66
C PRO A 151 -14.38 -0.32 0.54
N ALA A 152 -15.69 -0.14 0.69
CA ALA A 152 -16.51 0.60 -0.28
C ALA A 152 -16.15 2.10 -0.29
N ARG A 153 -15.88 2.69 0.87
CA ARG A 153 -15.45 4.09 0.98
C ARG A 153 -14.06 4.32 0.37
N ILE A 154 -13.13 3.38 0.56
CA ILE A 154 -11.81 3.42 -0.09
C ILE A 154 -11.96 3.25 -1.60
N ALA A 155 -12.80 2.33 -2.07
CA ALA A 155 -13.01 2.10 -3.50
C ALA A 155 -13.64 3.30 -4.22
N ALA A 156 -14.29 4.21 -3.49
CA ALA A 156 -14.89 5.42 -4.04
C ALA A 156 -13.87 6.57 -4.21
N ILE A 157 -12.64 6.43 -3.70
CA ILE A 157 -11.59 7.44 -3.82
C ILE A 157 -10.85 7.24 -5.15
N PRO A 158 -10.73 8.27 -6.01
CA PRO A 158 -10.00 8.16 -7.26
C PRO A 158 -8.54 7.71 -7.04
N GLY A 159 -8.13 6.63 -7.71
CA GLY A 159 -6.80 6.03 -7.59
C GLY A 159 -6.67 4.94 -6.50
N MET A 160 -7.75 4.63 -5.77
CA MET A 160 -7.78 3.63 -4.71
C MET A 160 -8.84 2.53 -4.94
N GLU A 161 -9.45 2.50 -6.12
CA GLU A 161 -10.54 1.60 -6.49
C GLU A 161 -10.14 0.13 -6.28
N GLU A 162 -8.99 -0.26 -6.84
CA GLU A 162 -8.47 -1.63 -6.71
C GLU A 162 -8.16 -1.99 -5.25
N ALA A 163 -7.67 -1.04 -4.45
CA ALA A 163 -7.38 -1.28 -3.04
C ALA A 163 -8.66 -1.59 -2.26
N GLY A 164 -9.71 -0.80 -2.46
CA GLY A 164 -11.01 -1.05 -1.81
C GLY A 164 -11.66 -2.35 -2.27
N ILE A 165 -11.62 -2.67 -3.57
CA ILE A 165 -12.13 -3.94 -4.12
C ILE A 165 -11.35 -5.14 -3.55
N LEU A 166 -10.02 -5.05 -3.47
CA LEU A 166 -9.18 -6.11 -2.91
C LEU A 166 -9.46 -6.30 -1.41
N MET A 167 -9.56 -5.21 -0.65
CA MET A 167 -9.91 -5.27 0.77
C MET A 167 -11.28 -5.93 0.98
N SER A 168 -12.27 -5.58 0.16
CA SER A 168 -13.61 -6.16 0.25
C SER A 168 -13.61 -7.66 -0.09
N SER A 169 -12.96 -8.05 -1.19
CA SER A 169 -12.97 -9.44 -1.68
C SER A 169 -12.13 -10.39 -0.82
N SER A 170 -11.10 -9.87 -0.14
CA SER A 170 -10.24 -10.65 0.75
C SER A 170 -10.63 -10.58 2.22
N GLY A 171 -11.68 -9.83 2.57
CA GLY A 171 -12.03 -9.58 3.97
C GLY A 171 -10.87 -8.96 4.75
N PHE A 172 -10.20 -7.95 4.17
CA PHE A 172 -9.01 -7.27 4.70
C PHE A 172 -7.72 -8.09 4.75
N ALA A 173 -7.69 -9.33 4.26
CA ALA A 173 -6.50 -10.18 4.36
C ALA A 173 -5.37 -9.77 3.42
N ASN A 174 -5.68 -9.11 2.31
CA ASN A 174 -4.72 -8.68 1.31
C ASN A 174 -4.50 -7.17 1.32
N ARG A 175 -3.31 -6.75 0.87
CA ARG A 175 -2.89 -5.37 0.74
C ARG A 175 -2.65 -5.02 -0.72
N LYS A 176 -2.87 -3.76 -1.07
CA LYS A 176 -2.58 -3.18 -2.39
C LYS A 176 -1.68 -1.98 -2.20
N ASN A 177 -0.68 -1.88 -3.07
CA ASN A 177 0.17 -0.71 -3.20
C ASN A 177 -0.41 0.22 -4.26
N THR A 178 -0.36 1.52 -3.97
CA THR A 178 -0.66 2.59 -4.90
C THR A 178 0.51 3.56 -4.90
N LEU A 179 0.95 4.05 -6.06
CA LEU A 179 2.02 5.05 -6.10
C LEU A 179 1.53 6.36 -5.51
N LEU A 180 2.25 6.89 -4.52
CA LEU A 180 1.87 8.14 -3.85
C LEU A 180 1.81 9.32 -4.83
N SER A 181 2.71 9.34 -5.81
CA SER A 181 2.77 10.36 -6.86
C SER A 181 1.56 10.35 -7.81
N GLU A 182 0.81 9.25 -7.88
CA GLU A 182 -0.37 9.12 -8.74
C GLU A 182 -1.64 9.62 -8.05
N LEU A 183 -1.61 9.83 -6.72
CA LEU A 183 -2.75 10.31 -5.97
C LEU A 183 -2.92 11.82 -6.12
N THR A 184 -4.16 12.26 -6.31
CA THR A 184 -4.49 13.68 -6.21
C THR A 184 -4.50 14.14 -4.75
N ASP A 185 -4.35 15.44 -4.53
CA ASP A 185 -4.41 16.03 -3.17
C ASP A 185 -5.78 15.75 -2.54
N GLU A 186 -6.84 15.85 -3.34
CA GLU A 186 -8.19 15.52 -2.94
C GLU A 186 -8.36 14.03 -2.57
N SER A 187 -7.75 13.11 -3.34
CA SER A 187 -7.74 11.68 -3.01
C SER A 187 -7.04 11.41 -1.66
N ILE A 188 -5.91 12.10 -1.40
CA ILE A 188 -5.18 12.00 -0.14
C ILE A 188 -6.05 12.50 1.02
N ARG A 189 -6.67 13.67 0.87
CA ARG A 189 -7.58 14.24 1.87
C ARG A 189 -8.72 13.27 2.20
N GLN A 190 -9.42 12.77 1.18
CA GLN A 190 -10.53 11.82 1.34
C GLN A 190 -10.08 10.53 2.02
N LEU A 191 -8.90 10.01 1.66
CA LEU A 191 -8.34 8.81 2.28
C LEU A 191 -8.10 9.02 3.78
N VAL A 192 -7.46 10.14 4.15
CA VAL A 192 -7.23 10.48 5.56
C VAL A 192 -8.55 10.61 6.32
N GLU A 193 -9.56 11.27 5.76
CA GLU A 193 -10.87 11.41 6.37
C GLU A 193 -11.59 10.08 6.56
N VAL A 194 -11.52 9.19 5.56
CA VAL A 194 -12.09 7.85 5.64
C VAL A 194 -11.47 7.03 6.76
N LEU A 195 -10.15 7.10 6.89
CA LEU A 195 -9.38 6.39 7.91
C LEU A 195 -9.60 6.97 9.31
N ALA A 196 -9.61 8.29 9.44
CA ALA A 196 -9.83 8.98 10.71
C ALA A 196 -11.24 8.77 11.26
N ALA A 197 -12.24 8.59 10.38
CA ALA A 197 -13.62 8.32 10.79
C ALA A 197 -13.79 7.00 11.57
N LEU A 198 -12.82 6.08 11.54
CA LEU A 198 -12.85 4.84 12.34
C LEU A 198 -12.57 5.10 13.83
N ARG A 199 -12.07 6.29 14.17
CA ARG A 199 -11.74 6.70 15.55
C ARG A 199 -12.87 7.44 16.26
N LEU A 200 -13.92 7.80 15.53
CA LEU A 200 -15.08 8.55 16.01
C LEU A 200 -16.14 7.60 16.59
#